data_AF-A0A2J8WCJ8-F1
#
_entry.id   AF-A0A2J8WCJ8-F1
#
_cell.length_a   1.000
_cell.length_b   1.000
_cell.length_c   1.000
_cell.angle_alpha   90.00
_cell.angle_beta   90.00
_cell.angle_gamma   90.00
#
_symmetry.space_group_name_H-M   'P 1'
#
loop_
_entity.id
_entity.type
_entity.pdbx_description
1 polymer ?
#
loop_
_entity_poly.entity_id
_entity_poly.type
_entity_poly.pdbx_seq_one_letter_code
_entity_poly.pdbx_strand_id
1 'polypeptide(L)'
;MNKPITSSTYVRCLNVGLIRKLSDFIDPQEGWKKLAVAIKKPSGDDRYNQFHIRRFEALLQTGKSPTSELLFDWGTTNCTVGDLVDLLI
;
A
#
# COMPACT_ATOMS: atom_id res chain seq x y z
N MET A 1 -7.03 -15.90 13.26
CA MET A 1 -8.14 -14.91 13.31
C MET A 1 -8.91 -15.02 12.00
N ASN A 2 -10.16 -15.48 12.05
CA ASN A 2 -11.02 -15.76 10.88
C ASN A 2 -12.14 -14.72 10.75
N LYS A 3 -11.80 -13.42 10.89
CA LYS A 3 -12.78 -12.36 10.63
C LYS A 3 -12.86 -12.14 9.13
N PRO A 4 -14.06 -12.09 8.53
CA PRO A 4 -14.21 -11.82 7.11
C PRO A 4 -13.65 -10.44 6.79
N ILE A 5 -12.88 -10.35 5.71
CA ILE A 5 -12.39 -9.08 5.17
C ILE A 5 -13.51 -8.50 4.31
N THR A 6 -13.84 -7.24 4.57
CA THR A 6 -14.86 -6.47 3.85
C THR A 6 -14.21 -5.22 3.24
N SER A 7 -14.89 -4.55 2.31
CA SER A 7 -14.44 -3.27 1.77
C SER A 7 -14.21 -2.22 2.87
N SER A 8 -14.99 -2.24 3.95
CA SER A 8 -14.84 -1.33 5.11
C SER A 8 -13.71 -1.71 6.08
N THR A 9 -13.02 -2.84 5.87
CA THR A 9 -11.90 -3.24 6.74
C THR A 9 -10.73 -2.28 6.53
N TYR A 10 -10.13 -1.76 7.60
CA TYR A 10 -8.94 -0.92 7.48
C TYR A 10 -7.73 -1.71 6.99
N VAL A 11 -6.91 -1.12 6.12
CA VAL A 11 -5.68 -1.74 5.59
C VAL A 11 -4.73 -2.14 6.72
N ARG A 12 -4.58 -1.30 7.75
CA ARG A 12 -3.75 -1.63 8.93
C ARG A 12 -4.25 -2.83 9.76
N CYS A 13 -5.47 -3.32 9.53
CA CYS A 13 -6.02 -4.50 10.19
C CYS A 13 -5.80 -5.78 9.37
N LEU A 14 -5.24 -5.68 8.16
CA LEU A 14 -4.85 -6.85 7.39
C LEU A 14 -3.70 -7.58 8.09
N ASN A 15 -3.77 -8.90 8.13
CA ASN A 15 -2.71 -9.70 8.72
C ASN A 15 -1.45 -9.68 7.82
N VAL A 16 -0.28 -9.85 8.44
CA VAL A 16 1.03 -9.82 7.76
C VAL A 16 1.12 -10.83 6.62
N GLY A 17 0.50 -12.00 6.76
CA GLY A 17 0.49 -13.03 5.71
C GLY A 17 -0.25 -12.57 4.46
N LEU A 18 -1.35 -11.84 4.60
CA LEU A 18 -2.09 -11.26 3.48
C LEU A 18 -1.34 -10.08 2.86
N ILE A 19 -0.75 -9.21 3.67
CA ILE A 19 0.11 -8.12 3.17
C ILE A 19 1.25 -8.69 2.33
N ARG A 20 1.90 -9.78 2.77
CA ARG A 20 2.94 -10.45 1.99
C ARG A 20 2.41 -10.99 0.66
N LYS A 21 1.22 -11.61 0.64
CA LYS A 21 0.60 -12.05 -0.62
C LYS A 21 0.29 -10.88 -1.55
N LEU A 22 -0.19 -9.74 -1.04
CA LEU A 22 -0.40 -8.53 -1.84
C LEU A 22 0.92 -8.01 -2.42
N SER A 23 1.99 -8.01 -1.61
CA SER A 23 3.34 -7.67 -2.07
C SER A 23 3.80 -8.54 -3.23
N ASP A 24 3.54 -9.85 -3.20
CA ASP A 24 3.91 -10.76 -4.30
C ASP A 24 3.28 -10.36 -5.65
N PHE A 25 2.10 -9.71 -5.62
CA PHE A 25 1.42 -9.21 -6.83
C PHE A 25 1.81 -7.78 -7.21
N ILE A 26 2.07 -6.90 -6.25
CA ILE A 26 2.20 -5.45 -6.47
C ILE A 26 3.67 -5.00 -6.55
N ASP A 27 4.61 -5.69 -5.90
CA ASP A 27 6.04 -5.36 -5.98
C ASP A 27 6.60 -5.49 -7.41
N PRO A 28 6.27 -6.53 -8.21
CA PRO A 28 6.73 -6.64 -9.59
C PRO A 28 6.28 -5.48 -10.48
N GLN A 29 7.06 -5.19 -11.51
CA GLN A 29 6.73 -4.20 -12.56
C GLN A 29 6.38 -2.80 -12.03
N GLU A 30 6.98 -2.42 -10.90
CA GLU A 30 6.77 -1.14 -10.22
C GLU A 30 5.29 -0.87 -9.86
N GLY A 31 4.49 -1.93 -9.62
CA GLY A 31 3.08 -1.78 -9.25
C GLY A 31 2.89 -0.91 -8.00
N TRP A 32 3.76 -1.08 -7.00
CA TRP A 32 3.81 -0.25 -5.79
C TRP A 32 4.04 1.24 -6.09
N LYS A 33 4.83 1.57 -7.12
CA LYS A 33 5.12 2.95 -7.51
C LYS A 33 3.90 3.59 -8.15
N LYS A 34 3.20 2.85 -9.02
CA LYS A 34 1.91 3.27 -9.60
C LYS A 34 0.86 3.50 -8.51
N LEU A 35 0.75 2.56 -7.57
CA LEU A 35 -0.16 2.68 -6.43
C LEU A 35 0.18 3.91 -5.57
N ALA A 36 1.45 4.12 -5.22
CA ALA A 36 1.88 5.27 -4.43
C ALA A 36 1.53 6.62 -5.08
N VAL A 37 1.67 6.74 -6.40
CA VAL A 37 1.31 7.95 -7.17
C VAL A 37 -0.21 8.15 -7.22
N ALA A 38 -0.99 7.08 -7.24
CA ALA A 38 -2.45 7.14 -7.26
C ALA A 38 -3.05 7.59 -5.92
N ILE A 39 -2.38 7.31 -4.79
CA ILE A 39 -2.86 7.70 -3.46
C ILE A 39 -2.81 9.23 -3.27
N LYS A 40 -3.99 9.83 -3.13
CA LYS A 40 -4.15 11.27 -2.84
C LYS A 40 -4.53 11.53 -1.39
N LYS A 41 -4.22 12.74 -0.92
CA LYS A 41 -4.80 13.29 0.31
C LYS A 41 -6.26 13.69 0.05
N PRO A 42 -7.08 13.92 1.09
CA PRO A 42 -8.42 14.49 0.91
C PRO A 42 -8.44 15.84 0.19
N SER A 43 -7.33 16.59 0.21
CA SER A 43 -7.17 17.83 -0.57
C SER A 43 -7.01 17.61 -2.08
N GLY A 44 -6.78 16.38 -2.53
CA GLY A 44 -6.44 16.04 -3.92
C GLY A 44 -4.93 16.02 -4.20
N ASP A 45 -4.10 16.54 -3.28
CA ASP A 45 -2.64 16.54 -3.44
C ASP A 45 -2.05 15.13 -3.36
N ASP A 46 -0.91 14.93 -4.01
CA ASP A 46 -0.12 13.70 -3.88
C ASP A 46 0.23 13.43 -2.42
N ARG A 47 -0.09 12.22 -1.94
CA ARG A 47 0.37 11.78 -0.63
C ARG A 47 1.87 11.50 -0.64
N TYR A 48 2.35 10.82 -1.69
CA TYR A 48 3.74 10.41 -1.83
C TYR A 48 4.42 11.14 -2.99
N ASN A 49 5.16 12.20 -2.66
CA ASN A 49 6.07 12.86 -3.62
C ASN A 49 7.29 11.99 -3.99
N GLN A 50 8.11 12.50 -4.92
CA GLN A 50 9.32 11.84 -5.43
C GLN A 50 10.33 11.41 -4.34
N PHE A 51 10.46 12.18 -3.25
CA PHE A 51 11.36 11.80 -2.15
C PHE A 51 10.85 10.56 -1.41
N HIS A 52 9.54 10.45 -1.19
CA HIS A 52 8.94 9.24 -0.61
C HIS A 52 9.12 8.03 -1.54
N ILE A 53 8.91 8.21 -2.85
CA ILE A 53 9.11 7.13 -3.84
C ILE A 53 10.54 6.59 -3.79
N ARG A 54 11.56 7.48 -3.77
CA ARG A 54 12.97 7.06 -3.64
C ARG A 54 13.25 6.31 -2.33
N ARG A 55 12.60 6.72 -1.23
CA ARG A 55 12.71 6.02 0.06
C ARG A 55 12.16 4.60 -0.02
N PHE A 56 11.01 4.39 -0.67
CA PHE A 56 10.46 3.06 -0.88
C PHE A 56 11.33 2.23 -1.83
N GLU A 57 11.86 2.84 -2.89
CA GLU A 57 12.75 2.16 -3.85
C GLU A 57 14.02 1.62 -3.17
N ALA A 58 14.58 2.37 -2.21
CA ALA A 58 15.74 1.94 -1.43
C ALA A 58 15.50 0.67 -0.59
N LEU A 59 14.23 0.32 -0.29
CA LEU A 59 13.88 -0.89 0.46
C LEU A 59 14.26 -2.17 -0.31
N LEU A 60 14.19 -2.12 -1.65
CA LEU A 60 14.52 -3.23 -2.52
C LEU A 60 15.97 -3.69 -2.30
N GLN A 61 16.89 -2.75 -2.04
CA GLN A 61 18.30 -3.05 -1.77
C GLN A 61 18.52 -3.78 -0.43
N THR A 62 17.52 -3.74 0.46
CA THR A 62 17.55 -4.41 1.77
C THR A 62 16.69 -5.68 1.81
N GLY A 63 16.17 -6.11 0.65
CA GLY A 63 15.28 -7.27 0.56
C GLY A 63 13.91 -7.05 1.20
N LYS A 64 13.49 -5.79 1.38
CA LYS A 64 12.18 -5.42 1.94
C LYS A 64 11.19 -5.09 0.83
N SER A 65 9.93 -5.42 1.06
CA SER A 65 8.84 -5.12 0.13
C SER A 65 8.43 -3.64 0.22
N PRO A 66 8.53 -2.85 -0.87
CA PRO A 66 7.99 -1.51 -0.91
C PRO A 66 6.46 -1.48 -0.81
N THR A 67 5.74 -2.47 -1.35
CA THR A 67 4.27 -2.59 -1.16
C THR A 67 3.92 -2.71 0.31
N SER A 68 4.61 -3.58 1.06
CA SER A 68 4.31 -3.76 2.48
C SER A 68 4.51 -2.44 3.25
N GLU A 69 5.66 -1.79 3.08
CA GLU A 69 5.95 -0.51 3.76
C GLU A 69 5.00 0.62 3.34
N LEU A 70 4.63 0.68 2.06
CA LEU A 70 3.62 1.62 1.56
C LEU A 70 2.25 1.41 2.21
N LEU A 71 1.78 0.16 2.28
CA LEU A 71 0.48 -0.17 2.88
C LEU A 71 0.48 0.02 4.40
N PHE A 72 1.61 -0.23 5.07
CA PHE A 72 1.76 0.08 6.50
C PHE A 72 1.71 1.59 6.76
N ASP A 73 2.43 2.39 5.97
CA ASP A 73 2.39 3.86 6.11
C ASP A 73 1.00 4.41 5.78
N TRP A 74 0.42 4.02 4.64
CA TRP A 74 -0.89 4.51 4.21
C TRP A 74 -2.00 4.07 5.18
N GLY A 75 -1.91 2.87 5.75
CA GLY A 75 -2.85 2.35 6.75
C GLY A 75 -2.96 3.20 8.02
N THR A 76 -1.99 4.08 8.30
CA THR A 76 -2.08 5.07 9.40
C THR A 76 -3.18 6.11 9.18
N THR A 77 -3.65 6.30 7.94
CA THR A 77 -4.73 7.25 7.62
C THR A 77 -6.13 6.65 7.66
N ASN A 78 -6.29 5.45 8.22
CA ASN A 78 -7.56 4.73 8.21
C ASN A 78 -8.08 4.42 6.79
N CYS A 79 -7.22 4.29 5.78
CA CYS A 79 -7.66 3.77 4.49
C CYS A 79 -8.21 2.35 4.62
N THR A 80 -9.18 2.05 3.78
CA THR A 80 -9.94 0.80 3.79
C THR A 80 -9.50 -0.12 2.65
N VAL A 81 -9.90 -1.39 2.73
CA VAL A 81 -9.71 -2.35 1.65
C VAL A 81 -10.45 -1.90 0.39
N GLY A 82 -11.60 -1.24 0.52
CA GLY A 82 -12.32 -0.62 -0.59
C GLY A 82 -11.44 0.41 -1.30
N ASP A 83 -10.88 1.36 -0.54
CA ASP A 83 -9.97 2.38 -1.10
C ASP A 83 -8.78 1.75 -1.83
N LEU A 84 -8.21 0.66 -1.28
CA LEU A 84 -7.11 -0.05 -1.92
C LEU A 84 -7.54 -0.71 -3.24
N VAL A 85 -8.69 -1.39 -3.25
CA VAL A 85 -9.21 -2.07 -4.45
C VAL A 85 -9.56 -1.06 -5.54
N ASP A 86 -10.18 0.07 -5.18
CA ASP A 86 -10.55 1.13 -6.12
C ASP A 86 -9.33 1.73 -6.85
N LEU A 87 -8.14 1.70 -6.22
CA LEU A 87 -6.89 2.15 -6.85
C LEU A 87 -6.17 1.08 -7.68
N LEU A 88 -6.56 -0.20 -7.55
CA LEU A 88 -5.92 -1.32 -8.24
C LEU A 88 -6.65 -1.75 -9.54
N ILE A 89 -7.87 -1.25 -9.77
CA ILE A 89 -8.69 -1.49 -10.97
C ILE A 89 -8.43 -0.39 -12.00
#